data_AF-A0A956CIU9-F1
#
_entry.id   AF-A0A956CIU9-F1
#
_cell.length_a   1.000
_cell.length_b   1.000
_cell.length_c   1.000
_cell.angle_alpha   90.00
_cell.angle_beta   90.00
_cell.angle_gamma   90.00
#
_symmetry.space_group_name_H-M   'P 1'
#
loop_
_entity.id
_entity.type
_entity.pdbx_description
1 polymer ?
#
loop_
_entity_poly.entity_id
_entity_poly.type
_entity_poly.pdbx_seq_one_letter_code
_entity_poly.pdbx_strand_id
1 'polypeptide(L)'
;MVRFALVTDIHFGPAARFEGKLRKLSHEAGRLTTEVVRVLNERERPELVVNLGDVIEDESRERDLERYREFLAAMAPLQAPLVHVAGNHDQIHLSDDDLRSLWQHAGPLHYAFDQGGVHFVVLDTLETKDVAVRLPPEQLTWLAEDLRTASAPVVILMHHPASEMQLEGNRWFEKAPHICRVAERRELRKVLEASGKVVAVFNGHAHWNHLDVIAGIPYLTLQSLTENLDDDAPGRPAGAFAVCDLAPRRLSIQVHGEEPARFQFEL
;
A
#
# COMPACT_ATOMS: atom_id res chain seq x y z
N MET A 1 -18.09 -0.76 -13.38
CA MET A 1 -16.98 -1.65 -12.96
C MET A 1 -15.75 -0.78 -13.02
N VAL A 2 -15.00 -0.70 -11.93
CA VAL A 2 -13.76 0.08 -11.86
C VAL A 2 -12.60 -0.88 -11.83
N ARG A 3 -11.62 -0.68 -12.71
CA ARG A 3 -10.34 -1.39 -12.64
C ARG A 3 -9.28 -0.48 -12.05
N PHE A 4 -8.61 -0.94 -11.01
CA PHE A 4 -7.45 -0.24 -10.45
C PHE A 4 -6.31 -1.22 -10.18
N ALA A 5 -5.07 -0.73 -10.23
CA ALA A 5 -3.90 -1.53 -9.88
C ALA A 5 -3.25 -1.02 -8.60
N LEU A 6 -2.55 -1.91 -7.91
CA LEU A 6 -1.87 -1.65 -6.65
C LEU A 6 -0.39 -2.02 -6.80
N VAL A 7 0.48 -1.12 -6.38
CA VAL A 7 1.92 -1.35 -6.16
C VAL A 7 2.25 -0.91 -4.73
N THR A 8 3.28 -1.49 -4.13
CA THR A 8 3.64 -1.19 -2.74
C THR A 8 5.07 -1.61 -2.45
N ASP A 9 5.66 -1.02 -1.41
CA ASP A 9 6.93 -1.45 -0.82
C ASP A 9 7.99 -1.63 -1.91
N ILE A 10 8.15 -0.56 -2.69
CA ILE A 10 9.00 -0.52 -3.87
C ILE A 10 10.45 -0.33 -3.45
N HIS A 11 10.67 0.45 -2.38
CA HIS A 11 11.97 0.64 -1.73
C HIS A 11 13.09 1.04 -2.71
N PHE A 12 12.92 2.11 -3.49
CA PHE A 12 14.00 2.70 -4.28
C PHE A 12 15.18 3.05 -3.36
N GLY A 13 16.34 2.44 -3.60
CA GLY A 13 17.51 2.63 -2.75
C GLY A 13 18.59 1.56 -2.96
N PRO A 14 19.64 1.55 -2.13
CA PRO A 14 20.63 0.46 -2.13
C PRO A 14 20.01 -0.84 -1.59
N ALA A 15 20.61 -1.98 -1.93
CA ALA A 15 20.18 -3.28 -1.41
C ALA A 15 20.11 -3.28 0.14
N ALA A 16 18.96 -3.64 0.70
CA ALA A 16 18.73 -3.59 2.15
C ALA A 16 18.88 -4.97 2.80
N ARG A 17 19.52 -4.98 3.98
CA ARG A 17 19.74 -6.18 4.78
C ARG A 17 19.02 -6.11 6.11
N PHE A 18 18.49 -7.25 6.54
CA PHE A 18 17.90 -7.42 7.86
C PHE A 18 18.36 -8.75 8.46
N GLU A 19 18.75 -8.72 9.74
CA GLU A 19 19.38 -9.85 10.43
C GLU A 19 20.56 -10.47 9.64
N GLY A 20 21.34 -9.62 8.95
CA GLY A 20 22.50 -10.04 8.14
C GLY A 20 22.16 -10.62 6.76
N LYS A 21 20.89 -10.83 6.44
CA LYS A 21 20.41 -11.38 5.16
C LYS A 21 20.01 -10.29 4.19
N LEU A 22 20.27 -10.50 2.89
CA LEU A 22 19.70 -9.65 1.84
C LEU A 22 18.19 -9.87 1.78
N ARG A 23 17.40 -8.88 2.23
CA ARG A 23 15.93 -8.99 2.30
C ARG A 23 15.19 -8.14 1.30
N LYS A 24 15.74 -6.98 0.90
CA LYS A 24 15.14 -6.15 -0.15
C LYS A 24 16.13 -5.94 -1.28
N LEU A 25 15.69 -6.21 -2.51
CA LEU A 25 16.43 -5.95 -3.74
C LEU A 25 16.12 -4.54 -4.26
N SER A 26 16.17 -3.55 -3.35
CA SER A 26 15.91 -2.12 -3.58
C SER A 26 16.65 -1.53 -4.79
N HIS A 27 17.87 -2.02 -5.06
CA HIS A 27 18.68 -1.63 -6.21
C HIS A 27 18.08 -2.05 -7.57
N GLU A 28 17.12 -2.97 -7.58
CA GLU A 28 16.36 -3.39 -8.76
C GLU A 28 15.02 -2.65 -8.92
N ALA A 29 14.63 -1.81 -7.95
CA ALA A 29 13.33 -1.15 -7.90
C ALA A 29 12.98 -0.40 -9.20
N GLY A 30 13.95 0.31 -9.80
CA GLY A 30 13.76 1.03 -11.07
C GLY A 30 13.42 0.12 -12.25
N ARG A 31 14.12 -1.02 -12.37
CA ARG A 31 13.86 -2.01 -13.43
C ARG A 31 12.47 -2.63 -13.26
N LEU A 32 12.16 -3.08 -12.05
CA LEU A 32 10.89 -3.72 -11.72
C LEU A 32 9.71 -2.76 -11.92
N THR A 33 9.85 -1.50 -11.47
CA THR A 33 8.82 -0.47 -11.65
C THR A 33 8.53 -0.23 -13.12
N THR A 34 9.58 -0.13 -13.95
CA THR A 34 9.43 0.06 -15.41
C THR A 34 8.70 -1.13 -16.05
N GLU A 35 8.97 -2.35 -15.60
CA GLU A 35 8.29 -3.56 -16.07
C GLU A 35 6.81 -3.57 -15.68
N VAL A 36 6.49 -3.18 -14.44
CA VAL A 36 5.10 -3.03 -13.98
C VAL A 36 4.37 -1.98 -14.81
N VAL A 37 4.94 -0.78 -14.98
CA VAL A 37 4.35 0.29 -15.80
C VAL A 37 4.05 -0.19 -17.22
N ARG A 38 4.98 -0.94 -17.84
CA ARG A 38 4.75 -1.53 -19.16
C ARG A 38 3.56 -2.48 -19.17
N VAL A 39 3.47 -3.41 -18.20
CA VAL A 39 2.35 -4.36 -18.11
C VAL A 39 1.03 -3.63 -17.89
N LEU A 40 0.99 -2.65 -16.98
CA LEU A 40 -0.20 -1.87 -16.69
C LEU A 40 -0.68 -1.07 -17.91
N ASN A 41 0.22 -0.47 -18.68
CA ASN A 41 -0.13 0.27 -19.88
C ASN A 41 -0.58 -0.63 -21.04
N GLU A 42 0.12 -1.74 -21.27
CA GLU A 42 -0.10 -2.55 -22.48
C GLU A 42 -1.24 -3.55 -22.32
N ARG A 43 -1.36 -4.17 -21.13
CA ARG A 43 -2.21 -5.34 -20.88
C ARG A 43 -3.39 -5.03 -19.97
N GLU A 44 -3.13 -4.47 -18.79
CA GLU A 44 -4.14 -4.40 -17.73
C GLU A 44 -5.05 -3.16 -17.87
N ARG A 45 -4.47 -2.03 -18.30
CA ARG A 45 -5.10 -0.73 -18.57
C ARG A 45 -6.05 -0.31 -17.46
N PRO A 46 -5.56 -0.16 -16.21
CA PRO A 46 -6.41 0.26 -15.11
C PRO A 46 -6.85 1.73 -15.28
N GLU A 47 -7.96 2.10 -14.66
CA GLU A 47 -8.43 3.49 -14.58
C GLU A 47 -7.67 4.29 -13.52
N LEU A 48 -6.96 3.61 -12.61
CA LEU A 48 -6.19 4.18 -11.52
C LEU A 48 -5.08 3.22 -11.10
N VAL A 49 -3.91 3.74 -10.73
CA VAL A 49 -2.87 2.99 -10.00
C VAL A 49 -2.67 3.62 -8.64
N VAL A 50 -2.58 2.78 -7.60
CA VAL A 50 -2.31 3.21 -6.24
C VAL A 50 -0.96 2.67 -5.81
N ASN A 51 -0.09 3.56 -5.33
CA ASN A 51 1.07 3.21 -4.54
C ASN A 51 0.69 3.17 -3.05
N LEU A 52 0.74 2.01 -2.42
CA LEU A 52 0.34 1.80 -1.02
C LEU A 52 1.43 2.15 0.01
N GLY A 53 2.48 2.86 -0.40
CA GLY A 53 3.54 3.37 0.47
C GLY A 53 4.86 2.63 0.36
N ASP A 54 5.87 3.15 1.06
CA ASP A 54 7.24 2.66 1.08
C ASP A 54 7.88 2.67 -0.31
N VAL A 55 7.91 3.88 -0.88
CA VAL A 55 8.51 4.14 -2.18
C VAL A 55 10.03 4.05 -2.12
N ILE A 56 10.63 4.46 -1.00
CA ILE A 56 12.07 4.58 -0.81
C ILE A 56 12.56 3.66 0.31
N GLU A 57 13.82 3.24 0.21
CA GLU A 57 14.57 2.80 1.39
C GLU A 57 15.25 4.04 1.97
N ASP A 58 14.85 4.47 3.16
CA ASP A 58 15.29 5.73 3.76
C ASP A 58 16.80 5.76 4.04
N GLU A 59 17.45 6.88 3.70
CA GLU A 59 18.89 7.10 3.90
C GLU A 59 19.15 8.46 4.55
N SER A 60 18.61 9.53 3.96
CA SER A 60 18.71 10.92 4.43
C SER A 60 17.81 11.79 3.56
N ARG A 61 17.31 12.92 4.07
CA ARG A 61 16.39 13.79 3.32
C ARG A 61 16.82 14.11 1.88
N GLU A 62 18.11 14.39 1.65
CA GLU A 62 18.63 14.67 0.30
C GLU A 62 18.53 13.45 -0.62
N ARG A 63 19.00 12.29 -0.15
CA ARG A 63 18.97 11.03 -0.91
C ARG A 63 17.53 10.54 -1.10
N ASP A 64 16.69 10.67 -0.09
CA ASP A 64 15.30 10.26 -0.10
C ASP A 64 14.51 11.06 -1.14
N LEU A 65 14.73 12.38 -1.23
CA LEU A 65 14.17 13.21 -2.29
C LEU A 65 14.67 12.79 -3.69
N GLU A 66 15.92 12.35 -3.83
CA GLU A 66 16.47 11.83 -5.08
C GLU A 66 15.80 10.49 -5.45
N ARG A 67 15.73 9.53 -4.52
CA ARG A 67 15.09 8.21 -4.72
C ARG A 67 13.62 8.32 -5.05
N TYR A 68 12.89 9.20 -4.37
CA TYR A 68 11.48 9.41 -4.66
C TYR A 68 11.30 10.01 -6.08
N ARG A 69 12.19 10.91 -6.51
CA ARG A 69 12.16 11.43 -7.88
C ARG A 69 12.52 10.37 -8.93
N GLU A 70 13.44 9.46 -8.62
CA GLU A 70 13.74 8.30 -9.49
C GLU A 70 12.51 7.41 -9.67
N PHE A 71 11.78 7.14 -8.58
CA PHE A 71 10.49 6.44 -8.65
C PHE A 71 9.48 7.18 -9.52
N LEU A 72 9.27 8.48 -9.30
CA LEU A 72 8.34 9.28 -10.09
C LEU A 72 8.74 9.30 -11.58
N ALA A 73 10.04 9.32 -11.88
CA ALA A 73 10.54 9.22 -13.25
C ALA A 73 10.27 7.84 -13.87
N ALA A 74 10.41 6.75 -13.11
CA ALA A 74 10.07 5.40 -13.56
C ALA A 74 8.56 5.22 -13.78
N MET A 75 7.73 5.91 -12.99
CA MET A 75 6.28 5.93 -13.12
C MET A 75 5.75 6.91 -14.17
N ALA A 76 6.56 7.88 -14.61
CA ALA A 76 6.14 8.92 -15.55
C ALA A 76 5.50 8.42 -16.87
N PRO A 77 5.89 7.25 -17.44
CA PRO A 77 5.23 6.70 -18.62
C PRO A 77 3.85 6.09 -18.36
N LEU A 78 3.42 5.94 -17.10
CA LEU A 78 2.11 5.38 -16.75
C LEU A 78 0.98 6.23 -17.36
N GLN A 79 0.04 5.57 -18.04
CA GLN A 79 -1.09 6.26 -18.69
C GLN A 79 -2.24 6.55 -17.73
N ALA A 80 -2.39 5.71 -16.69
CA ALA A 80 -3.39 5.88 -15.66
C ALA A 80 -2.93 6.90 -14.60
N PRO A 81 -3.84 7.63 -13.95
CA PRO A 81 -3.51 8.44 -12.77
C PRO A 81 -2.84 7.61 -11.68
N LEU A 82 -1.89 8.22 -10.98
CA LEU A 82 -1.19 7.63 -9.84
C LEU A 82 -1.67 8.30 -8.54
N VAL A 83 -2.13 7.49 -7.59
CA VAL A 83 -2.51 7.91 -6.23
C VAL A 83 -1.49 7.35 -5.25
N HIS A 84 -1.13 8.15 -4.25
CA HIS A 84 -0.12 7.79 -3.25
C HIS A 84 -0.75 7.66 -1.88
N VAL A 85 -0.28 6.64 -1.16
CA VAL A 85 -0.38 6.46 0.29
C VAL A 85 1.03 6.62 0.85
N ALA A 86 1.20 7.27 1.99
CA ALA A 86 2.49 7.39 2.66
C ALA A 86 2.84 6.10 3.39
N GLY A 87 4.04 5.56 3.15
CA GLY A 87 4.63 4.51 3.98
C GLY A 87 5.41 5.07 5.17
N ASN A 88 5.91 4.20 6.05
CA ASN A 88 6.75 4.64 7.15
C ASN A 88 8.14 5.06 6.67
N HIS A 89 8.75 4.33 5.73
CA HIS A 89 10.06 4.70 5.16
C HIS A 89 10.00 6.07 4.46
N ASP A 90 8.86 6.38 3.83
CA ASP A 90 8.64 7.67 3.17
C ASP A 90 8.62 8.88 4.14
N GLN A 91 8.43 8.64 5.45
CA GLN A 91 8.17 9.67 6.46
C GLN A 91 9.31 9.83 7.49
N ILE A 92 10.37 9.03 7.41
CA ILE A 92 11.49 9.10 8.37
C ILE A 92 12.31 10.39 8.19
N HIS A 93 12.60 10.77 6.94
CA HIS A 93 13.40 11.97 6.64
C HIS A 93 12.71 13.00 5.74
N LEU A 94 11.57 12.65 5.14
CA LEU A 94 10.75 13.59 4.37
C LEU A 94 9.60 14.08 5.23
N SER A 95 9.31 15.38 5.15
CA SER A 95 8.12 15.93 5.80
C SER A 95 6.87 15.74 4.94
N ASP A 96 5.69 15.94 5.53
CA ASP A 96 4.44 16.04 4.80
C ASP A 96 4.51 17.07 3.67
N ASP A 97 5.24 18.18 3.83
CA ASP A 97 5.44 19.19 2.79
C ASP A 97 6.26 18.64 1.61
N ASP A 98 7.29 17.85 1.90
CA ASP A 98 8.09 17.20 0.87
C ASP A 98 7.23 16.20 0.07
N LEU A 99 6.48 15.33 0.77
CA LEU A 99 5.58 14.35 0.14
C LEU A 99 4.47 15.03 -0.68
N ARG A 100 3.80 16.05 -0.12
CA ARG A 100 2.79 16.84 -0.86
C ARG A 100 3.36 17.49 -2.11
N SER A 101 4.59 18.02 -2.03
CA SER A 101 5.25 18.59 -3.20
C SER A 101 5.59 17.53 -4.25
N LEU A 102 6.04 16.35 -3.85
CA LEU A 102 6.35 15.24 -4.76
C LEU A 102 5.08 14.73 -5.45
N TRP A 103 3.97 14.65 -4.72
CA TRP A 103 2.68 14.15 -5.23
C TRP A 103 1.87 15.21 -5.97
N GLN A 104 2.30 16.48 -5.94
CA GLN A 104 1.52 17.63 -6.41
C GLN A 104 0.13 17.69 -5.74
N HIS A 105 0.08 17.32 -4.47
CA HIS A 105 -1.16 17.19 -3.70
C HIS A 105 -1.38 18.37 -2.77
N ALA A 106 -2.62 18.86 -2.72
CA ALA A 106 -3.03 19.92 -1.82
C ALA A 106 -3.86 19.32 -0.67
N GLY A 107 -3.58 19.75 0.56
CA GLY A 107 -4.26 19.25 1.76
C GLY A 107 -3.47 18.16 2.48
N PRO A 108 -4.10 17.45 3.44
CA PRO A 108 -3.46 16.41 4.23
C PRO A 108 -3.12 15.15 3.41
N LEU A 109 -2.20 14.32 3.93
CA LEU A 109 -1.84 13.02 3.33
C LEU A 109 -2.96 11.97 3.46
N HIS A 110 -3.96 12.22 4.30
CA HIS A 110 -5.21 11.48 4.35
C HIS A 110 -6.32 12.25 3.65
N TYR A 111 -7.02 11.61 2.71
CA TYR A 111 -8.01 12.28 1.88
C TYR A 111 -8.93 11.25 1.22
N ALA A 112 -10.05 11.71 0.67
CA ALA A 112 -10.98 10.87 -0.06
C ALA A 112 -11.25 11.46 -1.45
N PHE A 113 -11.57 10.58 -2.41
CA PHE A 113 -11.89 10.97 -3.78
C PHE A 113 -12.78 9.92 -4.46
N ASP A 114 -13.54 10.33 -5.46
CA ASP A 114 -14.38 9.43 -6.25
C ASP A 114 -13.73 9.13 -7.60
N GLN A 115 -13.69 7.86 -7.98
CA GLN A 115 -13.22 7.41 -9.31
C GLN A 115 -14.09 6.24 -9.79
N GLY A 116 -14.63 6.35 -11.00
CA GLY A 116 -15.39 5.27 -11.65
C GLY A 116 -16.65 4.81 -10.90
N GLY A 117 -17.20 5.64 -10.00
CA GLY A 117 -18.36 5.28 -9.16
C GLY A 117 -17.99 4.49 -7.90
N VAL A 118 -16.72 4.56 -7.48
CA VAL A 118 -16.20 4.05 -6.20
C VAL A 118 -15.64 5.23 -5.43
N HIS A 119 -15.88 5.23 -4.13
CA HIS A 119 -15.32 6.20 -3.21
C HIS A 119 -14.04 5.63 -2.60
N PHE A 120 -12.90 6.24 -2.86
CA PHE A 120 -11.61 5.82 -2.32
C PHE A 120 -11.22 6.70 -1.15
N VAL A 121 -10.73 6.08 -0.09
CA VAL A 121 -10.25 6.77 1.10
C VAL A 121 -8.80 6.37 1.35
N VAL A 122 -7.91 7.37 1.35
CA VAL A 122 -6.51 7.22 1.74
C VAL A 122 -6.37 7.62 3.20
N LEU A 123 -5.86 6.68 4.01
CA LEU A 123 -5.49 6.94 5.40
C LEU A 123 -3.98 7.04 5.53
N ASP A 124 -3.56 7.94 6.41
CA ASP A 124 -2.16 8.14 6.75
C ASP A 124 -1.87 7.56 8.15
N THR A 125 -0.77 6.86 8.29
CA THR A 125 -0.41 6.12 9.50
C THR A 125 0.96 6.55 9.97
N LEU A 126 1.09 6.77 11.28
CA LEU A 126 2.31 7.30 11.87
C LEU A 126 3.09 6.18 12.55
N GLU A 127 4.32 5.97 12.11
CA GLU A 127 5.30 5.17 12.83
C GLU A 127 6.23 6.09 13.61
N THR A 128 6.47 5.73 14.88
CA THR A 128 7.56 6.29 15.66
C THR A 128 8.41 5.13 16.10
N LYS A 129 9.73 5.25 15.93
CA LYS A 129 10.69 4.19 16.25
C LYS A 129 10.42 3.60 17.64
N ASP A 130 10.36 2.27 17.71
CA ASP A 130 10.13 1.48 18.92
C ASP A 130 8.76 1.73 19.61
N VAL A 131 7.81 2.37 18.93
CA VAL A 131 6.45 2.62 19.42
C VAL A 131 5.45 1.96 18.45
N ALA A 132 4.29 1.54 18.97
CA ALA A 132 3.23 1.01 18.13
C ALA A 132 2.79 2.02 17.07
N VAL A 133 2.56 1.54 15.84
CA VAL A 133 2.05 2.35 14.74
C VAL A 133 0.66 2.88 15.08
N ARG A 134 0.43 4.16 14.79
CA ARG A 134 -0.78 4.88 15.20
C ARG A 134 -1.59 5.35 14.00
N LEU A 135 -2.90 5.25 14.13
CA LEU A 135 -3.84 6.04 13.35
C LEU A 135 -4.36 7.19 14.25
N PRO A 136 -4.00 8.46 13.95
CA PRO A 136 -4.46 9.60 14.71
C PRO A 136 -6.00 9.63 14.94
N PRO A 137 -6.49 9.87 16.19
CA PRO A 137 -7.92 9.88 16.49
C PRO A 137 -8.77 10.86 15.67
N GLU A 138 -8.16 11.99 15.26
CA GLU A 138 -8.77 12.96 14.38
C GLU A 138 -9.07 12.38 12.99
N GLN A 139 -8.21 11.49 12.46
CA GLN A 139 -8.47 10.79 11.20
C GLN A 139 -9.60 9.77 11.35
N LEU A 140 -9.74 9.09 12.49
CA LEU A 140 -10.89 8.22 12.75
C LEU A 140 -12.21 9.01 12.78
N THR A 141 -12.18 10.21 13.38
CA THR A 141 -13.35 11.10 13.44
C THR A 141 -13.71 11.61 12.04
N TRP A 142 -12.71 12.05 11.28
CA TRP A 142 -12.87 12.49 9.89
C TRP A 142 -13.41 11.36 9.01
N LEU A 143 -12.84 10.15 9.10
CA LEU A 143 -13.27 8.97 8.35
C LEU A 143 -14.74 8.64 8.64
N ALA A 144 -15.16 8.67 9.91
CA ALA A 144 -16.54 8.37 10.26
C ALA A 144 -17.53 9.35 9.59
N GLU A 145 -17.17 10.63 9.49
CA GLU A 145 -17.98 11.64 8.81
C GLU A 145 -17.96 11.47 7.28
N ASP A 146 -16.80 11.22 6.71
CA ASP A 146 -16.62 10.94 5.29
C ASP A 146 -17.49 9.75 4.83
N LEU A 147 -17.39 8.60 5.52
CA LEU A 147 -18.18 7.40 5.26
C LEU A 147 -19.70 7.62 5.45
N ARG A 148 -20.10 8.52 6.36
CA ARG A 148 -21.51 8.89 6.54
C ARG A 148 -22.05 9.55 5.28
N THR A 149 -21.26 10.38 4.63
CA THR A 149 -21.64 11.15 3.43
C THR A 149 -21.42 10.41 2.11
N ALA A 150 -20.51 9.43 2.07
CA ALA A 150 -20.26 8.61 0.89
C ALA A 150 -21.55 7.90 0.41
N SER A 151 -21.79 7.88 -0.91
CA SER A 151 -22.97 7.20 -1.49
C SER A 151 -22.61 6.00 -2.37
N ALA A 152 -21.34 5.87 -2.72
CA ALA A 152 -20.77 4.77 -3.50
C ALA A 152 -20.15 3.69 -2.58
N PRO A 153 -19.87 2.49 -3.09
CA PRO A 153 -19.00 1.52 -2.43
C PRO A 153 -17.64 2.15 -2.09
N VAL A 154 -17.13 1.85 -0.91
CA VAL A 154 -15.92 2.47 -0.38
C VAL A 154 -14.74 1.49 -0.39
N VAL A 155 -13.59 1.95 -0.87
CA VAL A 155 -12.31 1.24 -0.77
C VAL A 155 -11.37 2.04 0.14
N ILE A 156 -10.82 1.39 1.17
CA ILE A 156 -9.82 1.99 2.04
C ILE A 156 -8.42 1.61 1.55
N LEU A 157 -7.54 2.60 1.48
CA LEU A 157 -6.14 2.48 1.09
C LEU A 157 -5.29 3.00 2.26
N MET A 158 -4.38 2.19 2.77
CA MET A 158 -3.50 2.56 3.87
C MET A 158 -2.20 1.77 3.80
N HIS A 159 -1.12 2.22 4.42
CA HIS A 159 0.14 1.48 4.35
C HIS A 159 0.17 0.30 5.34
N HIS A 160 -0.14 0.57 6.60
CA HIS A 160 -0.06 -0.45 7.66
C HIS A 160 -1.36 -1.27 7.78
N PRO A 161 -1.28 -2.60 7.91
CA PRO A 161 -2.48 -3.44 8.04
C PRO A 161 -3.38 -3.10 9.23
N ALA A 162 -4.68 -3.06 8.98
CA ALA A 162 -5.74 -3.00 10.00
C ALA A 162 -6.40 -4.37 10.26
N SER A 163 -5.87 -5.45 9.69
CA SER A 163 -6.36 -6.82 9.87
C SER A 163 -5.86 -7.45 11.18
N GLU A 164 -6.21 -8.72 11.43
CA GLU A 164 -5.66 -9.51 12.55
C GLU A 164 -4.68 -10.59 12.05
N MET A 165 -4.06 -10.36 10.88
CA MET A 165 -3.08 -11.21 10.22
C MET A 165 -2.18 -11.97 11.21
N GLN A 166 -1.99 -13.28 11.03
CA GLN A 166 -0.99 -14.00 11.81
C GLN A 166 0.41 -13.72 11.26
N LEU A 167 1.39 -13.45 12.13
CA LEU A 167 2.74 -13.04 11.71
C LEU A 167 3.80 -14.11 11.94
N GLU A 168 3.39 -15.32 12.32
CA GLU A 168 4.31 -16.45 12.48
C GLU A 168 4.96 -16.77 11.12
N GLY A 169 6.29 -16.83 11.08
CA GLY A 169 7.07 -16.98 9.85
C GLY A 169 7.31 -15.69 9.07
N ASN A 170 6.73 -14.55 9.48
CA ASN A 170 7.04 -13.28 8.83
C ASN A 170 8.47 -12.83 9.20
N ARG A 171 9.29 -12.59 8.18
CA ARG A 171 10.72 -12.26 8.34
C ARG A 171 10.97 -10.94 9.08
N TRP A 172 10.04 -10.01 9.01
CA TRP A 172 10.17 -8.65 9.55
C TRP A 172 9.47 -8.49 10.89
N PHE A 173 8.27 -9.07 11.02
CA PHE A 173 7.33 -8.71 12.07
C PHE A 173 6.97 -9.83 13.05
N GLU A 174 7.45 -11.06 12.87
CA GLU A 174 7.17 -12.17 13.82
C GLU A 174 7.56 -11.77 15.26
N LYS A 175 8.75 -11.17 15.42
CA LYS A 175 9.28 -10.72 16.71
C LYS A 175 8.84 -9.31 17.11
N ALA A 176 8.19 -8.58 16.20
CA ALA A 176 7.81 -7.18 16.39
C ALA A 176 6.39 -6.89 15.84
N PRO A 177 5.34 -7.60 16.31
CA PRO A 177 4.00 -7.47 15.74
C PRO A 177 3.36 -6.09 15.96
N HIS A 178 3.84 -5.32 16.95
CA HIS A 178 3.32 -4.02 17.32
C HIS A 178 3.65 -2.89 16.33
N ILE A 179 4.69 -3.07 15.50
CA ILE A 179 5.03 -2.15 14.40
C ILE A 179 4.47 -2.60 13.05
N CYS A 180 3.85 -3.79 12.98
CA CYS A 180 3.25 -4.27 11.74
C CYS A 180 1.83 -3.72 11.52
N ARG A 181 1.05 -3.54 12.60
CA ARG A 181 -0.37 -3.21 12.50
C ARG A 181 -0.69 -1.93 13.24
N VAL A 182 -1.66 -1.19 12.74
CA VAL A 182 -2.15 0.00 13.45
C VAL A 182 -2.75 -0.41 14.80
N ALA A 183 -2.38 0.32 15.86
CA ALA A 183 -2.84 0.04 17.21
C ALA A 183 -4.36 0.16 17.33
N GLU A 184 -4.93 1.18 16.70
CA GLU A 184 -6.38 1.51 16.66
C GLU A 184 -7.19 0.63 15.69
N ARG A 185 -6.62 -0.47 15.17
CA ARG A 185 -7.30 -1.30 14.15
C ARG A 185 -8.69 -1.78 14.59
N ARG A 186 -8.92 -2.03 15.88
CA ARG A 186 -10.23 -2.48 16.38
C ARG A 186 -11.27 -1.36 16.29
N GLU A 187 -10.89 -0.16 16.65
CA GLU A 187 -11.71 1.06 16.56
C GLU A 187 -11.95 1.42 15.10
N LEU A 188 -10.91 1.39 14.27
CA LEU A 188 -11.01 1.59 12.83
C LEU A 188 -12.01 0.61 12.21
N ARG A 189 -11.86 -0.70 12.45
CA ARG A 189 -12.77 -1.70 11.88
C ARG A 189 -14.22 -1.48 12.30
N LYS A 190 -14.50 -1.07 13.54
CA LYS A 190 -15.87 -0.70 13.96
C LYS A 190 -16.45 0.44 13.10
N VAL A 191 -15.64 1.46 12.77
CA VAL A 191 -16.07 2.56 11.90
C VAL A 191 -16.33 2.06 10.48
N LEU A 192 -15.44 1.23 9.93
CA LEU A 192 -15.59 0.64 8.60
C LEU A 192 -16.84 -0.24 8.50
N GLU A 193 -17.04 -1.14 9.46
CA GLU A 193 -18.17 -2.06 9.56
C GLU A 193 -19.50 -1.31 9.70
N ALA A 194 -19.55 -0.29 10.57
CA ALA A 194 -20.76 0.50 10.81
C ALA A 194 -21.24 1.28 9.57
N SER A 195 -20.33 1.59 8.63
CA SER A 195 -20.70 2.28 7.39
C SER A 195 -21.63 1.46 6.50
N GLY A 196 -21.47 0.13 6.49
CA GLY A 196 -22.10 -0.78 5.54
C GLY A 196 -21.73 -0.55 4.07
N LYS A 197 -20.77 0.34 3.78
CA LYS A 197 -20.37 0.75 2.41
C LYS A 197 -18.95 0.31 2.05
N VAL A 198 -18.11 0.02 3.03
CA VAL A 198 -16.72 -0.40 2.80
C VAL A 198 -16.70 -1.82 2.24
N VAL A 199 -16.13 -1.97 1.05
CA VAL A 199 -16.10 -3.24 0.30
C VAL A 199 -14.71 -3.88 0.24
N ALA A 200 -13.65 -3.13 0.58
CA ALA A 200 -12.30 -3.65 0.71
C ALA A 200 -11.38 -2.68 1.45
N VAL A 201 -10.33 -3.24 2.05
CA VAL A 201 -9.19 -2.50 2.61
C VAL A 201 -7.90 -3.08 2.01
N PHE A 202 -7.06 -2.21 1.47
CA PHE A 202 -5.79 -2.59 0.86
C PHE A 202 -4.61 -1.94 1.59
N ASN A 203 -3.56 -2.72 1.81
CA ASN A 203 -2.35 -2.26 2.45
C ASN A 203 -1.07 -2.95 1.96
N GLY A 204 0.08 -2.39 2.30
CA GLY A 204 1.42 -2.94 2.06
C GLY A 204 2.08 -3.36 3.37
N HIS A 205 3.33 -2.95 3.55
CA HIS A 205 4.13 -3.01 4.79
C HIS A 205 4.60 -4.40 5.20
N ALA A 206 3.72 -5.41 5.16
CA ALA A 206 4.05 -6.72 5.71
C ALA A 206 5.03 -7.55 4.85
N HIS A 207 5.31 -7.11 3.61
CA HIS A 207 6.19 -7.81 2.67
C HIS A 207 5.82 -9.29 2.48
N TRP A 208 4.51 -9.56 2.44
CA TRP A 208 3.95 -10.85 2.00
C TRP A 208 2.47 -10.72 1.67
N ASN A 209 1.98 -11.59 0.78
CA ASN A 209 0.57 -11.61 0.43
C ASN A 209 -0.24 -12.20 1.59
N HIS A 210 -1.25 -11.46 2.06
CA HIS A 210 -2.18 -11.93 3.07
C HIS A 210 -3.59 -11.44 2.80
N LEU A 211 -4.57 -12.23 3.24
CA LEU A 211 -5.97 -11.87 3.15
C LEU A 211 -6.69 -12.32 4.42
N ASP A 212 -7.34 -11.38 5.09
CA ASP A 212 -8.39 -11.66 6.06
C ASP A 212 -9.74 -11.19 5.52
N VAL A 213 -10.83 -11.85 5.92
CA VAL A 213 -12.19 -11.33 5.76
C VAL A 213 -12.78 -11.14 7.14
N ILE A 214 -13.05 -9.89 7.52
CA ILE A 214 -13.53 -9.51 8.84
C ILE A 214 -14.88 -8.81 8.67
N ALA A 215 -15.92 -9.36 9.29
CA ALA A 215 -17.29 -8.85 9.20
C ALA A 215 -17.77 -8.62 7.74
N GLY A 216 -17.32 -9.48 6.81
CA GLY A 216 -17.67 -9.39 5.38
C GLY A 216 -16.78 -8.47 4.56
N ILE A 217 -15.85 -7.73 5.17
CA ILE A 217 -14.91 -6.84 4.48
C ILE A 217 -13.58 -7.58 4.24
N PRO A 218 -13.10 -7.71 3.01
CA PRO A 218 -11.77 -8.22 2.71
C PRO A 218 -10.68 -7.19 3.04
N TYR A 219 -9.66 -7.63 3.77
CA TYR A 219 -8.44 -6.89 4.10
C TYR A 219 -7.28 -7.59 3.40
N LEU A 220 -6.79 -6.99 2.30
CA LEU A 220 -5.67 -7.52 1.54
C LEU A 220 -4.39 -6.76 1.90
N THR A 221 -3.37 -7.51 2.31
CA THR A 221 -1.99 -7.04 2.32
C THR A 221 -1.26 -7.54 1.09
N LEU A 222 -0.72 -6.62 0.29
CA LEU A 222 0.02 -6.91 -0.91
C LEU A 222 1.50 -7.13 -0.57
N GLN A 223 2.10 -8.17 -1.16
CA GLN A 223 3.55 -8.40 -1.14
C GLN A 223 4.30 -7.21 -1.77
N SER A 224 5.54 -6.99 -1.30
CA SER A 224 6.45 -5.98 -1.82
C SER A 224 6.88 -6.25 -3.25
N LEU A 225 7.18 -5.19 -4.00
CA LEU A 225 7.79 -5.34 -5.32
C LEU A 225 9.22 -5.92 -5.22
N THR A 226 9.97 -5.56 -4.18
CA THR A 226 11.42 -5.80 -4.07
C THR A 226 11.83 -6.77 -2.96
N GLU A 227 10.91 -7.32 -2.16
CA GLU A 227 11.23 -8.38 -1.20
C GLU A 227 11.97 -9.53 -1.91
N ASN A 228 13.10 -9.92 -1.32
CA ASN A 228 13.88 -11.06 -1.80
C ASN A 228 13.21 -12.34 -1.31
N LEU A 229 12.65 -13.14 -2.21
CA LEU A 229 11.99 -14.39 -1.82
C LEU A 229 12.98 -15.47 -1.36
N ASP A 230 14.24 -15.38 -1.80
CA ASP A 230 15.27 -16.33 -1.40
C ASP A 230 15.85 -15.94 -0.02
N ASP A 231 16.59 -16.86 0.61
CA ASP A 231 17.11 -16.64 1.97
C ASP A 231 18.21 -15.57 2.06
N ASP A 232 18.96 -15.33 0.97
CA ASP A 232 20.06 -14.38 0.89
C ASP A 232 20.42 -14.07 -0.58
N ALA A 233 21.58 -13.45 -0.79
CA ALA A 233 22.14 -13.15 -2.12
C ALA A 233 22.35 -14.42 -3.01
N PRO A 234 22.21 -14.31 -4.35
CA PRO A 234 21.97 -13.08 -5.12
C PRO A 234 20.53 -12.55 -5.02
N GLY A 235 19.60 -13.42 -4.63
CA GLY A 235 18.19 -13.09 -4.41
C GLY A 235 17.34 -13.11 -5.68
N ARG A 236 16.03 -13.20 -5.48
CA ARG A 236 15.00 -13.10 -6.52
C ARG A 236 13.87 -12.20 -6.02
N PRO A 237 13.55 -11.11 -6.72
CA PRO A 237 12.54 -10.17 -6.26
C PRO A 237 11.15 -10.80 -6.36
N ALA A 238 10.28 -10.50 -5.40
CA ALA A 238 8.89 -10.92 -5.44
C ALA A 238 8.16 -10.36 -6.67
N GLY A 239 8.50 -9.15 -7.11
CA GLY A 239 7.93 -8.54 -8.32
C GLY A 239 6.43 -8.33 -8.22
N ALA A 240 5.90 -8.17 -7.00
CA ALA A 240 4.48 -8.16 -6.75
C ALA A 240 3.82 -6.83 -7.11
N PHE A 241 2.67 -6.95 -7.78
CA PHE A 241 1.68 -5.89 -7.96
C PHE A 241 0.32 -6.57 -8.12
N ALA A 242 -0.78 -5.85 -7.91
CA ALA A 242 -2.12 -6.40 -8.07
C ALA A 242 -2.98 -5.61 -9.05
N VAL A 243 -3.92 -6.30 -9.69
CA VAL A 243 -5.00 -5.71 -10.49
C VAL A 243 -6.32 -6.10 -9.85
N CYS A 244 -7.16 -5.10 -9.58
CA CYS A 244 -8.44 -5.24 -8.94
C CYS A 244 -9.56 -4.80 -9.89
N ASP A 245 -10.59 -5.63 -10.03
CA ASP A 245 -11.82 -5.30 -10.74
C ASP A 245 -12.97 -5.25 -9.73
N LEU A 246 -13.54 -4.06 -9.54
CA LEU A 246 -14.68 -3.81 -8.67
C LEU A 246 -15.94 -3.57 -9.51
N ALA A 247 -16.80 -4.58 -9.58
CA ALA A 247 -18.13 -4.52 -10.16
C ALA A 247 -19.21 -4.37 -9.06
N PRO A 248 -20.46 -3.98 -9.39
CA PRO A 248 -21.49 -3.69 -8.39
C PRO A 248 -21.79 -4.80 -7.37
N ARG A 249 -21.44 -6.05 -7.67
CA ARG A 249 -21.69 -7.23 -6.81
C ARG A 249 -20.48 -8.14 -6.68
N ARG A 250 -19.31 -7.69 -7.11
CA ARG A 250 -18.12 -8.53 -7.17
C ARG A 250 -16.85 -7.71 -7.08
N LEU A 251 -15.95 -8.16 -6.23
CA LEU A 251 -14.54 -7.76 -6.24
C LEU A 251 -13.71 -8.96 -6.70
N SER A 252 -12.85 -8.78 -7.71
CA SER A 252 -11.79 -9.73 -8.01
C SER A 252 -10.43 -9.08 -7.95
N ILE A 253 -9.47 -9.78 -7.36
CA ILE A 253 -8.10 -9.32 -7.15
C ILE A 253 -7.19 -10.37 -7.78
N GLN A 254 -6.27 -9.93 -8.63
CA GLN A 254 -5.23 -10.75 -9.20
C GLN A 254 -3.88 -10.17 -8.78
N VAL A 255 -3.12 -10.94 -8.01
CA VAL A 255 -1.74 -10.62 -7.64
C VAL A 255 -0.81 -11.27 -8.66
N HIS A 256 0.10 -10.47 -9.20
CA HIS A 256 1.15 -10.86 -10.11
C HIS A 256 2.50 -10.91 -9.37
N GLY A 257 3.53 -11.44 -10.03
CA GLY A 257 4.86 -11.64 -9.45
C GLY A 257 5.17 -13.12 -9.25
N GLU A 258 6.19 -13.38 -8.45
CA GLU A 258 6.71 -14.72 -8.17
C GLU A 258 5.85 -15.49 -7.14
N GLU A 259 4.97 -14.80 -6.41
CA GLU A 259 3.98 -15.39 -5.51
C GLU A 259 2.55 -15.01 -5.95
N PRO A 260 2.09 -15.46 -7.14
CA PRO A 260 0.81 -15.03 -7.69
C PRO A 260 -0.37 -15.59 -6.88
N ALA A 261 -1.42 -14.79 -6.75
CA ALA A 261 -2.65 -15.16 -6.06
C ALA A 261 -3.88 -14.59 -6.77
N ARG A 262 -5.04 -15.20 -6.57
CA ARG A 262 -6.31 -14.69 -7.09
C ARG A 262 -7.41 -14.84 -6.06
N PHE A 263 -8.13 -13.76 -5.83
CA PHE A 263 -9.26 -13.70 -4.90
C PHE A 263 -10.50 -13.19 -5.61
N GLN A 264 -11.66 -13.66 -5.18
CA GLN A 264 -12.95 -13.17 -5.65
C GLN A 264 -13.96 -13.17 -4.51
N PHE A 265 -14.71 -12.08 -4.37
CA PHE A 265 -15.73 -11.88 -3.34
C PHE A 265 -17.04 -11.48 -3.99
N GLU A 266 -18.15 -11.92 -3.41
CA GLU A 266 -19.49 -11.39 -3.69
C GLU A 266 -19.77 -10.26 -2.69
N LEU A 267 -20.25 -9.12 -3.21
CA LEU A 267 -20.55 -7.91 -2.44
C LEU A 267 -22.05 -7.73 -2.25
#